data_AF-A0A2S9GZV0-F1
#
_entry.id   AF-A0A2S9GZV0-F1
#
_cell.length_a   1.000
_cell.length_b   1.000
_cell.length_c   1.000
_cell.angle_alpha   90.00
_cell.angle_beta   90.00
_cell.angle_gamma   90.00
#
_symmetry.space_group_name_H-M   'P 1'
#
loop_
_entity.id
_entity.type
_entity.pdbx_description
1 polymer ?
#
loop_
_entity_poly.entity_id
_entity_poly.type
_entity_poly.pdbx_seq_one_letter_code
_entity_poly.pdbx_strand_id
1 'polypeptide(L)'
;MLAQLLVLISAGIILLLGLAHLAITYLGNKLHPRDAELTERLKTTSPVISRRTSIWNAWIGFNASHSLGAILFGVMFGYLAAQQPMLLFHSYFLGLTGLVTLCAYLTMAKLYWFKLPFQGISLALLFYVAGFIAENSRVFA
;
A
#
# COMPACT_ATOMS: atom_id res chain seq x y z
N MET A 1 -19.57 14.44 4.24
CA MET A 1 -18.63 14.31 5.37
C MET A 1 -18.31 12.87 5.75
N LEU A 2 -19.30 12.01 6.04
CA LEU A 2 -19.02 10.62 6.43
C LEU A 2 -18.23 9.85 5.35
N ALA A 3 -18.66 9.91 4.08
CA ALA A 3 -17.96 9.26 2.97
C ALA A 3 -16.49 9.68 2.85
N GLN A 4 -16.23 10.99 2.93
CA GLN A 4 -14.88 11.56 2.93
C GLN A 4 -14.04 11.04 4.10
N LEU A 5 -14.60 11.04 5.32
CA LEU A 5 -13.90 10.56 6.50
C LEU A 5 -13.52 9.08 6.38
N LEU A 6 -14.42 8.24 5.85
CA LEU A 6 -14.15 6.82 5.62
C LEU A 6 -13.00 6.62 4.62
N VAL A 7 -13.00 7.35 3.49
CA VAL A 7 -11.89 7.28 2.53
C VAL A 7 -10.60 7.87 3.10
N LEU A 8 -10.67 8.93 3.91
CA LEU A 8 -9.50 9.48 4.62
C LEU A 8 -8.89 8.47 5.59
N ILE A 9 -9.72 7.75 6.35
CA ILE A 9 -9.24 6.68 7.24
C ILE A 9 -8.59 5.56 6.43
N SER A 10 -9.22 5.13 5.33
CA SER A 10 -8.63 4.14 4.41
C SER A 10 -7.25 4.60 3.91
N ALA A 11 -7.17 5.82 3.37
CA ALA A 11 -5.93 6.39 2.86
C ALA A 11 -4.86 6.52 3.95
N GLY A 12 -5.25 6.93 5.16
CA GLY A 12 -4.37 7.04 6.32
C GLY A 12 -3.80 5.70 6.76
N ILE A 13 -4.60 4.63 6.79
CA ILE A 13 -4.12 3.28 7.11
C ILE A 13 -3.04 2.84 6.11
N ILE A 14 -3.31 2.99 4.81
CA ILE A 14 -2.34 2.59 3.77
C ILE A 14 -1.07 3.46 3.82
N LEU A 15 -1.22 4.77 4.08
CA LEU A 15 -0.07 5.67 4.24
C LEU A 15 0.81 5.23 5.42
N LEU A 16 0.21 4.97 6.58
CA LEU A 16 0.95 4.54 7.78
C LEU A 16 1.64 3.19 7.57
N LEU A 17 0.97 2.24 6.91
CA LEU A 17 1.59 0.97 6.53
C LEU A 17 2.77 1.17 5.59
N GLY A 18 2.64 2.05 4.58
CA GLY A 18 3.72 2.38 3.65
C GLY A 18 4.91 3.03 4.34
N LEU A 19 4.68 4.03 5.20
CA LEU A 19 5.74 4.69 5.98
C LEU A 19 6.42 3.73 6.94
N ALA A 20 5.66 2.91 7.66
CA ALA A 20 6.21 1.92 8.58
C ALA A 20 7.03 0.86 7.82
N HIS A 21 6.55 0.39 6.67
CA HIS A 21 7.28 -0.57 5.85
C HIS A 21 8.56 0.03 5.26
N LEU A 22 8.53 1.29 4.82
CA LEU A 22 9.73 2.01 4.36
C LEU A 22 10.76 2.13 5.49
N ALA A 23 10.32 2.53 6.69
CA ALA A 23 11.18 2.57 7.86
C ALA A 23 11.78 1.20 8.16
N ILE A 24 10.96 0.13 8.17
CA ILE A 24 11.42 -1.25 8.40
C ILE A 24 12.40 -1.73 7.31
N THR A 25 12.29 -1.23 6.08
CA THR A 25 13.18 -1.58 4.97
C THR A 25 14.59 -1.05 5.17
N TYR A 26 14.74 0.16 5.71
CA TYR A 26 16.04 0.81 5.89
C TYR A 26 16.56 0.77 7.33
N LEU A 27 15.67 0.61 8.32
CA LEU A 27 15.97 0.71 9.74
C LEU A 27 15.75 -0.64 10.43
N GLY A 28 16.85 -1.25 10.84
CA GLY A 28 16.85 -2.53 11.56
C GLY A 28 16.92 -3.74 10.63
N ASN A 29 16.58 -4.91 11.15
CA ASN A 29 16.81 -6.21 10.50
C ASN A 29 15.53 -7.04 10.31
N LYS A 30 14.34 -6.45 10.48
CA LYS A 30 13.06 -7.20 10.47
C LYS A 30 12.76 -7.89 9.13
N LEU A 31 13.32 -7.40 8.02
CA LEU A 31 13.19 -8.01 6.69
C LEU A 31 14.44 -8.79 6.25
N HIS A 32 15.42 -8.96 7.15
CA HIS A 32 16.62 -9.74 6.84
C HIS A 32 16.31 -11.23 6.95
N PRO A 33 17.00 -12.09 6.18
CA PRO A 33 17.04 -13.51 6.49
C PRO A 33 17.47 -13.75 7.94
N ARG A 34 16.90 -14.77 8.59
CA ARG A 34 17.34 -15.17 9.94
C ARG A 34 18.76 -15.75 9.93
N ASP A 35 19.17 -16.36 8.83
CA ASP A 35 20.52 -16.86 8.61
C ASP A 35 21.45 -15.73 8.14
N ALA A 36 22.48 -15.46 8.94
CA ALA A 36 23.48 -14.44 8.65
C ALA A 36 24.33 -14.79 7.42
N GLU A 37 24.64 -16.07 7.19
CA GLU A 37 25.43 -16.50 6.04
C GLU A 37 24.66 -16.25 4.74
N LEU A 38 23.36 -16.56 4.74
CA LEU A 38 22.49 -16.25 3.61
C LEU A 38 22.48 -14.75 3.29
N THR A 39 22.44 -13.89 4.31
CA THR A 39 22.50 -12.43 4.10
C THR A 39 23.77 -12.02 3.35
N GLU A 40 24.94 -12.55 3.73
CA GLU A 40 26.21 -12.26 3.05
C GLU A 40 26.25 -12.80 1.61
N ARG A 41 25.66 -13.98 1.36
CA ARG A 41 25.53 -14.53 0.01
C ARG A 41 24.61 -13.68 -0.88
N LEU A 42 23.49 -13.17 -0.34
CA LEU A 42 22.57 -12.30 -1.10
C LEU A 42 23.20 -10.96 -1.48
N LYS A 43 24.16 -10.46 -0.70
CA LYS A 43 24.90 -9.23 -1.00
C LYS A 43 25.90 -9.38 -2.15
N THR A 44 26.42 -10.59 -2.36
CA THR A 44 27.46 -10.88 -3.36
C THR A 44 26.91 -11.56 -4.62
N THR A 45 25.70 -12.11 -4.57
CA THR A 45 25.05 -12.77 -5.70
C THR A 45 24.13 -11.82 -6.45
N SER A 46 24.17 -11.85 -7.79
CA SER A 46 23.29 -11.07 -8.66
C SER A 46 22.09 -11.87 -9.19
N PRO A 47 20.93 -11.23 -9.46
CA PRO A 47 19.88 -11.84 -10.27
C PRO A 47 20.38 -12.17 -11.69
N VAL A 48 19.76 -13.16 -12.35
CA VAL A 48 20.13 -13.57 -13.72
C VAL A 48 20.03 -12.43 -14.73
N ILE A 49 19.03 -11.55 -14.58
CA ILE A 49 18.77 -10.45 -15.51
C ILE A 49 19.91 -9.43 -15.60
N SER A 50 20.75 -9.30 -14.56
CA SER A 50 21.84 -8.32 -14.56
C SER A 50 22.87 -8.56 -13.46
N ARG A 51 24.16 -8.42 -13.80
CA ARG A 51 25.29 -8.42 -12.85
C ARG A 51 25.57 -7.05 -12.22
N ARG A 52 24.79 -6.01 -12.55
CA ARG A 52 25.03 -4.63 -12.06
C ARG A 52 24.49 -4.37 -10.65
N THR A 53 23.75 -5.32 -10.08
CA THR A 53 23.17 -5.23 -8.73
C THR A 53 23.25 -6.59 -8.05
N SER A 54 23.11 -6.62 -6.73
CA SER A 54 22.98 -7.86 -5.97
C SER A 54 21.51 -8.17 -5.68
N ILE A 55 21.19 -9.41 -5.31
CA ILE A 55 19.86 -9.79 -4.85
C ILE A 55 19.49 -8.95 -3.62
N TRP A 56 20.46 -8.66 -2.74
CA TRP A 56 20.26 -7.77 -1.60
C TRP A 56 19.84 -6.35 -2.01
N ASN A 57 20.57 -5.71 -2.92
CA ASN A 57 20.24 -4.36 -3.36
C ASN A 57 18.88 -4.32 -4.09
N ALA A 58 18.58 -5.36 -4.89
CA ALA A 58 17.27 -5.51 -5.52
C ALA A 58 16.15 -5.69 -4.48
N TRP A 59 16.38 -6.50 -3.44
CA TRP A 59 15.43 -6.71 -2.35
C TRP A 59 15.09 -5.41 -1.62
N ILE A 60 16.11 -4.61 -1.25
CA ILE A 60 15.91 -3.29 -0.64
C ILE A 60 15.12 -2.37 -1.58
N GLY A 61 15.52 -2.29 -2.86
CA GLY A 61 14.85 -1.47 -3.86
C GLY A 61 13.39 -1.86 -4.11
N PHE A 62 13.08 -3.16 -4.13
CA PHE A 62 11.70 -3.65 -4.30
C PHE A 62 10.82 -3.36 -3.09
N ASN A 63 11.33 -3.51 -1.86
CA ASN A 63 10.56 -3.14 -0.65
C ASN A 63 10.37 -1.60 -0.54
N ALA A 64 11.39 -0.81 -0.92
CA ALA A 64 11.28 0.64 -0.95
C ALA A 64 10.26 1.13 -2.00
N SER A 65 10.31 0.58 -3.22
CA SER A 65 9.33 0.92 -4.28
C SER A 65 7.91 0.44 -3.93
N HIS A 66 7.78 -0.71 -3.27
CA HIS A 66 6.51 -1.18 -2.73
C HIS A 66 5.91 -0.18 -1.72
N SER A 67 6.74 0.32 -0.80
CA SER A 67 6.37 1.35 0.17
C SER A 67 5.92 2.64 -0.52
N LEU A 68 6.63 3.06 -1.58
CA LEU A 68 6.29 4.25 -2.34
C LEU A 68 4.90 4.16 -2.98
N GLY A 69 4.50 2.99 -3.47
CA GLY A 69 3.14 2.76 -3.99
C GLY A 69 2.06 2.99 -2.92
N ALA A 70 2.27 2.49 -1.70
CA ALA A 70 1.34 2.66 -0.59
C ALA A 70 1.29 4.12 -0.12
N ILE A 71 2.44 4.78 -0.01
CA ILE A 71 2.54 6.20 0.35
C ILE A 71 1.83 7.05 -0.71
N LEU A 72 2.08 6.81 -1.99
CA LEU A 72 1.44 7.54 -3.09
C LEU A 72 -0.08 7.38 -3.04
N PHE A 73 -0.58 6.15 -2.85
CA PHE A 73 -2.02 5.92 -2.66
C PHE A 73 -2.56 6.76 -1.50
N GLY A 74 -1.92 6.67 -0.32
CA GLY A 74 -2.35 7.37 0.88
C GLY A 74 -2.37 8.90 0.72
N VAL A 75 -1.33 9.47 0.10
CA VAL A 75 -1.25 10.91 -0.17
C VAL A 75 -2.30 11.34 -1.19
N MET A 76 -2.40 10.64 -2.33
CA MET A 76 -3.30 11.03 -3.41
C MET A 76 -4.76 10.87 -3.03
N PHE A 77 -5.17 9.70 -2.55
CA PHE A 77 -6.57 9.46 -2.16
C PHE A 77 -6.94 10.21 -0.88
N GLY A 78 -5.98 10.45 0.02
CA GLY A 78 -6.18 11.32 1.18
C GLY A 78 -6.42 12.78 0.76
N TYR A 79 -5.58 13.33 -0.12
CA TYR A 79 -5.77 14.68 -0.67
C TYR A 79 -7.11 14.80 -1.41
N LEU A 80 -7.42 13.84 -2.29
CA LEU A 80 -8.67 13.83 -3.04
C LEU A 80 -9.89 13.80 -2.10
N ALA A 81 -9.87 12.96 -1.07
CA ALA A 81 -10.99 12.88 -0.12
C ALA A 81 -11.15 14.15 0.73
N ALA A 82 -10.05 14.81 1.12
CA ALA A 82 -10.09 16.02 1.93
C ALA A 82 -10.39 17.30 1.13
N GLN A 83 -9.77 17.44 -0.04
CA GLN A 83 -9.71 18.72 -0.77
C GLN A 83 -10.52 18.69 -2.07
N GLN A 84 -10.67 17.53 -2.69
CA GLN A 84 -11.35 17.38 -3.99
C GLN A 84 -12.43 16.27 -3.96
N PRO A 85 -13.32 16.25 -2.94
CA PRO A 85 -14.23 15.13 -2.76
C PRO A 85 -15.22 14.96 -3.91
N MET A 86 -15.66 16.05 -4.53
CA MET A 86 -16.53 16.00 -5.71
C MET A 86 -15.86 15.24 -6.85
N LEU A 87 -14.59 15.57 -7.14
CA LEU A 87 -13.80 14.88 -8.17
C LEU A 87 -13.62 13.40 -7.86
N LEU A 88 -13.30 13.07 -6.61
CA LEU A 88 -13.09 11.68 -6.19
C LEU A 88 -14.34 10.82 -6.35
N PHE A 89 -15.46 11.27 -5.80
CA PHE A 89 -16.65 10.43 -5.71
C PHE A 89 -17.46 10.40 -7.01
N HIS A 90 -17.35 11.41 -7.87
CA HIS A 90 -18.07 11.48 -9.15
C HIS A 90 -17.24 11.01 -10.34
N SER A 91 -16.01 10.53 -10.12
CA SER A 91 -15.17 9.93 -11.16
C SER A 91 -15.08 8.42 -10.96
N TYR A 92 -15.78 7.66 -11.80
CA TYR A 92 -15.67 6.20 -11.82
C TYR A 92 -14.24 5.72 -11.99
N PHE A 93 -13.45 6.42 -12.81
CA PHE A 93 -12.05 6.07 -13.02
C PHE A 93 -11.24 6.18 -11.72
N LEU A 94 -11.39 7.26 -10.96
CA LEU A 94 -10.66 7.43 -9.69
C LEU A 94 -11.13 6.42 -8.64
N GLY A 95 -12.44 6.22 -8.51
CA GLY A 95 -13.02 5.23 -7.60
C GLY A 95 -12.56 3.80 -7.89
N LEU A 96 -12.62 3.38 -9.16
CA LEU A 96 -12.15 2.05 -9.58
C LEU A 96 -10.64 1.90 -9.44
N THR A 97 -9.85 2.94 -9.74
CA THR A 97 -8.40 2.90 -9.57
C THR A 97 -8.02 2.64 -8.12
N GLY A 98 -8.68 3.31 -7.17
CA GLY A 98 -8.41 3.09 -5.76
C GLY A 98 -8.84 1.70 -5.29
N LEU A 99 -10.02 1.24 -5.73
CA LEU A 99 -10.53 -0.09 -5.42
C LEU A 99 -9.60 -1.20 -5.95
N VAL A 100 -9.22 -1.13 -7.23
CA VAL A 100 -8.31 -2.11 -7.86
C VAL A 100 -6.96 -2.14 -7.15
N THR A 101 -6.43 -0.97 -6.80
CA THR A 101 -5.17 -0.87 -6.05
C THR A 101 -5.27 -1.59 -4.70
N LEU A 102 -6.31 -1.31 -3.91
CA LEU A 102 -6.52 -1.95 -2.61
C LEU A 102 -6.72 -3.47 -2.73
N CYS A 103 -7.49 -3.93 -3.72
CA CYS A 103 -7.68 -5.36 -3.99
C CYS A 103 -6.39 -6.05 -4.41
N ALA A 104 -5.55 -5.40 -5.21
CA ALA A 104 -4.24 -5.91 -5.59
C ALA A 104 -3.32 -6.03 -4.37
N TYR A 105 -3.24 -4.98 -3.55
CA TYR A 105 -2.49 -5.00 -2.28
C TYR A 105 -3.00 -6.11 -1.34
N LEU A 106 -4.32 -6.28 -1.21
CA LEU A 106 -4.91 -7.31 -0.36
C LEU A 106 -4.57 -8.73 -0.86
N THR A 107 -4.61 -8.92 -2.17
CA THR A 107 -4.27 -10.21 -2.81
C THR A 107 -2.80 -10.55 -2.56
N MET A 108 -1.90 -9.59 -2.78
CA MET A 108 -0.48 -9.78 -2.51
C MET A 108 -0.21 -10.01 -1.01
N ALA A 109 -0.93 -9.30 -0.13
CA ALA A 109 -0.84 -9.50 1.32
C ALA A 109 -1.22 -10.91 1.75
N LYS A 110 -2.28 -11.46 1.13
CA LYS A 110 -2.76 -12.81 1.40
C LYS A 110 -1.79 -13.89 0.90
N LEU A 111 -1.18 -13.68 -0.26
CA LEU A 111 -0.35 -14.68 -0.93
C LEU A 111 1.12 -14.66 -0.49
N TYR A 112 1.67 -13.48 -0.22
CA TYR A 112 3.12 -13.30 -0.12
C TYR A 112 3.59 -12.61 1.16
N TRP A 113 2.71 -11.96 1.93
CA TRP A 113 3.11 -11.16 3.09
C TRP A 113 2.61 -11.74 4.43
N PHE A 114 2.95 -11.04 5.51
CA PHE A 114 2.56 -11.40 6.87
C PHE A 114 1.15 -10.91 7.22
N LYS A 115 0.58 -11.47 8.31
CA LYS A 115 -0.82 -11.25 8.72
C LYS A 115 -1.18 -9.78 8.97
N LEU A 116 -0.26 -8.98 9.50
CA LEU A 116 -0.53 -7.60 9.93
C LEU A 116 -0.89 -6.67 8.75
N PRO A 117 -0.10 -6.58 7.65
CA PRO A 117 -0.50 -5.89 6.43
C PRO A 117 -1.85 -6.35 5.89
N PHE A 118 -2.12 -7.66 5.87
CA PHE A 118 -3.39 -8.21 5.38
C PHE A 118 -4.59 -7.66 6.18
N GLN A 119 -4.51 -7.65 7.51
CA GLN A 119 -5.55 -7.10 8.38
C GLN A 119 -5.75 -5.60 8.15
N GLY A 120 -4.67 -4.83 8.11
CA GLY A 120 -4.73 -3.39 7.88
C GLY A 120 -5.32 -3.03 6.51
N ILE A 121 -4.90 -3.71 5.45
CA ILE A 121 -5.43 -3.49 4.09
C ILE A 121 -6.88 -3.92 3.98
N SER A 122 -7.29 -5.02 4.64
CA SER A 122 -8.69 -5.44 4.70
C SER A 122 -9.58 -4.36 5.32
N LEU A 123 -9.11 -3.76 6.41
CA LEU A 123 -9.82 -2.67 7.09
C LEU A 123 -9.88 -1.40 6.22
N ALA A 124 -8.76 -1.04 5.56
CA ALA A 124 -8.74 0.07 4.62
C ALA A 124 -9.72 -0.14 3.46
N LEU A 125 -9.75 -1.34 2.86
CA LEU A 125 -10.69 -1.69 1.80
C LEU A 125 -12.15 -1.58 2.25
N LEU A 126 -12.46 -2.05 3.45
CA LEU A 126 -13.80 -1.91 4.02
C LEU A 126 -14.21 -0.44 4.14
N PHE A 127 -13.34 0.41 4.71
CA PHE A 127 -13.62 1.84 4.82
C PHE A 127 -13.74 2.53 3.46
N TYR A 128 -12.89 2.17 2.50
CA TYR A 128 -12.95 2.71 1.14
C TYR A 128 -14.29 2.39 0.49
N VAL A 129 -14.69 1.11 0.47
CA VAL A 129 -15.96 0.66 -0.12
C VAL A 129 -17.16 1.27 0.60
N ALA A 130 -17.15 1.29 1.93
CA ALA A 130 -18.20 1.92 2.73
C ALA A 130 -18.32 3.42 2.42
N GLY A 131 -17.20 4.11 2.21
CA GLY A 131 -17.18 5.52 1.81
C GLY A 131 -17.89 5.77 0.48
N PHE A 132 -17.58 4.98 -0.54
CA PHE A 132 -18.24 5.08 -1.85
C PHE A 132 -19.72 4.67 -1.79
N ILE A 133 -20.09 3.63 -1.04
CA ILE A 133 -21.50 3.24 -0.86
C ILE A 133 -22.28 4.37 -0.18
N ALA A 134 -21.73 4.93 0.91
CA ALA A 134 -22.38 6.00 1.67
C ALA A 134 -22.62 7.27 0.81
N GLU A 135 -21.70 7.60 -0.09
CA GLU A 135 -21.90 8.72 -1.01
C GLU A 135 -22.99 8.43 -2.05
N ASN A 136 -22.95 7.24 -2.69
CA ASN A 136 -23.94 6.87 -3.70
C ASN A 136 -25.36 6.72 -3.13
N SER A 137 -25.50 6.28 -1.87
CA SER A 137 -26.81 6.22 -1.21
C SER A 137 -27.48 7.58 -1.01
N ARG A 138 -26.72 8.68 -1.02
CA ARG A 138 -27.26 10.05 -0.91
C ARG A 138 -27.80 10.59 -2.22
N VAL A 139 -27.42 10.00 -3.35
CA VAL A 139 -27.93 10.41 -4.68
C VAL A 139 -29.39 9.97 -4.86
N PHE A 140 -29.85 8.97 -4.09
CA PHE A 140 -31.20 8.41 -4.17
C PHE A 140 -32.11 8.80 -2.98
N ALA A 141 -31.67 9.71 -2.11
CA ALA A 141 -32.41 10.21 -0.95
C ALA A 141 -32.65 11.71 -1.08
#